data_AF-A0A484QEF3-F1
#
_entry.id   AF-A0A484QEF3-F1
#
_cell.length_a   1.000
_cell.length_b   1.000
_cell.length_c   1.000
_cell.angle_alpha   90.00
_cell.angle_beta   90.00
_cell.angle_gamma   90.00
#
_symmetry.space_group_name_H-M   'P 1'
#
loop_
_entity.id
_entity.type
_entity.pdbx_description
1 polymer ?
#
loop_
_entity_poly.entity_id
_entity_poly.type
_entity_poly.pdbx_seq_one_letter_code
_entity_poly.pdbx_strand_id
1 'polypeptide(L)'
;MDFTTPSPFDIAALRSLLRELLSLPEGSVRPADDPGPTGDAPFLTVRELLSTARGAARRDFDGDDEVETISQSVQATISVNAYGTNALALMRKARMVLRSSRGLSAMRRQRFGLVLTGDVRNLSAVVGAGQEERAQMDLTISYTHTVTVGQPRIVSAPITARTDTGIVRETIVSET
;
A
#
# COMPACT_ATOMS: atom_id res chain seq x y z
N MET A 1 -11.48 -6.24 20.64
CA MET A 1 -10.79 -4.98 20.28
C MET A 1 -10.71 -5.02 18.78
N ASP A 2 -11.59 -4.25 18.16
CA ASP A 2 -11.85 -4.38 16.74
C ASP A 2 -11.11 -3.25 16.04
N PHE A 3 -10.40 -3.60 14.97
CA PHE A 3 -9.68 -2.67 14.15
C PHE A 3 -10.07 -2.86 12.70
N THR A 4 -10.18 -1.76 11.96
CA THR A 4 -10.46 -1.78 10.52
C THR A 4 -9.40 -0.96 9.80
N THR A 5 -9.06 -1.34 8.57
CA THR A 5 -8.11 -0.59 7.72
C THR A 5 -8.87 0.06 6.58
N PRO A 6 -9.46 1.25 6.77
CA PRO A 6 -10.25 1.90 5.72
C PRO A 6 -9.44 2.38 4.51
N SER A 7 -8.12 2.56 4.65
CA SER A 7 -7.27 3.03 3.55
C SER A 7 -5.95 2.24 3.47
N PRO A 8 -5.98 0.97 3.01
CA PRO A 8 -4.76 0.23 2.68
C PRO A 8 -4.19 0.71 1.33
N PHE A 9 -2.92 0.42 1.07
CA PHE A 9 -2.41 0.54 -0.29
C PHE A 9 -3.03 -0.54 -1.17
N ASP A 10 -3.78 -0.13 -2.18
CA ASP A 10 -4.40 -1.06 -3.12
C ASP A 10 -3.44 -1.39 -4.27
N ILE A 11 -2.64 -2.44 -4.08
CA ILE A 11 -1.77 -2.98 -5.13
C ILE A 11 -2.57 -3.58 -6.30
N ALA A 12 -3.83 -3.98 -6.10
CA ALA A 12 -4.70 -4.42 -7.19
C ALA A 12 -5.10 -3.26 -8.09
N ALA A 13 -5.41 -2.09 -7.52
CA ALA A 13 -5.65 -0.86 -8.28
C ALA A 13 -4.43 -0.46 -9.13
N LEU A 14 -3.20 -0.59 -8.60
CA LEU A 14 -1.99 -0.37 -9.39
C LEU A 14 -1.85 -1.34 -10.57
N ARG A 15 -2.15 -2.63 -10.35
CA ARG A 15 -2.14 -3.64 -11.43
C ARG A 15 -3.16 -3.31 -12.52
N SER A 16 -4.39 -2.97 -12.13
CA SER A 16 -5.45 -2.54 -13.06
C SER A 16 -5.04 -1.30 -13.84
N LEU A 17 -4.41 -0.32 -13.18
CA LEU A 17 -3.89 0.88 -13.83
C LEU A 17 -2.81 0.56 -14.87
N LEU A 18 -1.84 -0.29 -14.53
CA LEU A 18 -0.77 -0.69 -15.45
C LEU A 18 -1.34 -1.39 -16.69
N ARG A 19 -2.30 -2.30 -16.49
CA ARG A 19 -3.02 -2.98 -17.57
C ARG A 19 -3.69 -1.97 -18.51
N GLU A 20 -4.43 -1.01 -17.95
CA GLU A 20 -5.16 0.01 -18.72
C GLU A 20 -4.23 0.97 -19.46
N LEU A 21 -3.16 1.45 -18.82
CA LEU A 21 -2.21 2.38 -19.44
C LEU A 21 -1.41 1.74 -20.57
N LEU A 22 -1.20 0.42 -20.51
CA LEU A 22 -0.47 -0.33 -21.50
C LEU A 22 -1.37 -1.02 -22.54
N SER A 23 -2.68 -0.93 -22.36
CA SER A 23 -3.70 -1.62 -23.17
C SER A 23 -3.47 -3.13 -23.23
N LEU A 24 -3.11 -3.74 -22.09
CA LEU A 24 -2.84 -5.16 -22.03
C LEU A 24 -4.13 -5.98 -21.79
N PRO A 25 -4.19 -7.24 -22.25
CA PRO A 25 -5.33 -8.14 -22.02
C PRO A 25 -5.63 -8.34 -20.54
N GLU A 26 -6.82 -8.83 -20.23
CA GLU A 26 -7.14 -9.27 -18.88
C GLU A 26 -6.21 -10.41 -18.44
N GLY A 27 -5.86 -10.44 -17.15
CA GLY A 27 -4.91 -11.43 -16.61
C GLY A 27 -3.44 -11.23 -17.01
N SER A 28 -3.09 -10.18 -17.76
CA SER A 28 -1.70 -9.89 -18.16
C SER A 28 -0.87 -9.15 -17.10
N VAL A 29 -1.49 -8.61 -16.05
CA VAL A 29 -0.80 -7.95 -14.93
C VAL A 29 -1.18 -8.68 -13.65
N ARG A 30 -0.24 -9.45 -13.11
CA ARG A 30 -0.48 -10.46 -12.07
C ARG A 30 0.23 -10.11 -10.75
N PRO A 31 -0.19 -10.71 -9.61
CA PRO A 31 0.68 -10.80 -8.45
C PRO A 31 1.98 -11.53 -8.84
N ALA A 32 3.10 -11.17 -8.21
CA ALA A 32 4.37 -11.83 -8.50
C ALA A 32 4.48 -13.26 -7.94
N ASP A 33 3.58 -13.64 -7.03
CA ASP A 33 3.54 -14.97 -6.40
C ASP A 33 2.43 -15.85 -6.97
N ASP A 34 1.81 -15.43 -8.08
CA ASP A 34 0.75 -16.17 -8.75
C ASP A 34 1.34 -17.35 -9.55
N PRO A 35 0.96 -18.61 -9.25
CA PRO A 35 1.43 -19.80 -9.96
C PRO A 35 0.69 -19.95 -11.30
N GLY A 36 0.82 -18.96 -12.18
CA GLY A 36 0.27 -19.00 -13.53
C GLY A 36 1.31 -19.50 -14.54
N PRO A 37 0.91 -20.24 -15.59
CA PRO A 37 1.84 -20.65 -16.63
C PRO A 37 2.49 -19.42 -17.30
N THR A 38 3.83 -19.45 -17.37
CA THR A 38 4.69 -18.59 -18.19
C THR A 38 4.56 -19.06 -19.65
N GLY A 39 3.50 -18.64 -20.33
CA GLY A 39 3.42 -18.76 -21.78
C GLY A 39 4.29 -17.70 -22.47
N ASP A 40 4.39 -17.75 -23.79
CA ASP A 40 5.18 -16.79 -24.58
C ASP A 40 4.57 -15.37 -24.62
N ALA A 41 3.29 -15.24 -24.21
CA ALA A 41 2.59 -13.96 -24.22
C ALA A 41 3.19 -12.99 -23.19
N PRO A 42 3.44 -11.72 -23.56
CA PRO A 42 4.05 -10.76 -22.65
C PRO A 42 3.11 -10.43 -21.48
N PHE A 43 3.64 -10.48 -20.27
CA PHE A 43 2.89 -10.16 -19.05
C PHE A 43 3.76 -9.40 -18.06
N LEU A 44 3.09 -8.74 -17.10
CA LEU A 44 3.69 -8.04 -15.98
C LEU A 44 3.37 -8.75 -14.67
N THR A 45 4.29 -8.66 -13.72
CA THR A 45 4.03 -8.96 -12.32
C THR A 45 4.36 -7.75 -11.46
N VAL A 46 3.62 -7.59 -10.36
CA VAL A 46 3.77 -6.47 -9.44
C VAL A 46 3.85 -7.00 -8.01
N ARG A 47 4.83 -6.53 -7.24
CA ARG A 47 5.06 -6.90 -5.84
C ARG A 47 5.47 -5.69 -5.02
N GLU A 48 4.94 -5.54 -3.82
CA GLU A 48 5.52 -4.63 -2.82
C GLU A 48 6.76 -5.27 -2.22
N LEU A 49 7.91 -4.58 -2.30
CA LEU A 49 9.16 -5.06 -1.71
C LEU A 49 9.29 -4.65 -0.24
N LEU A 50 8.92 -3.40 0.06
CA LEU A 50 8.96 -2.82 1.40
C LEU A 50 8.07 -1.59 1.45
N SER A 51 7.61 -1.24 2.65
CA SER A 51 6.98 0.03 2.96
C SER A 51 7.61 0.69 4.19
N THR A 52 7.71 2.01 4.15
CA THR A 52 8.33 2.83 5.19
C THR A 52 7.40 3.95 5.62
N ALA A 53 7.19 4.05 6.92
CA ALA A 53 6.51 5.18 7.56
C ALA A 53 7.28 6.48 7.29
N ARG A 54 6.54 7.56 7.01
CA ARG A 54 7.10 8.91 6.85
C ARG A 54 6.44 9.84 7.86
N GLY A 55 7.25 10.35 8.78
CA GLY A 55 6.79 11.21 9.88
C GLY A 55 6.06 10.44 10.98
N ALA A 56 5.50 11.19 11.91
CA ALA A 56 4.69 10.64 13.00
C ALA A 56 3.27 10.33 12.51
N ALA A 57 2.67 9.28 13.08
CA ALA A 57 1.24 9.02 12.90
C ALA A 57 0.41 10.15 13.52
N ARG A 58 -0.63 10.58 12.81
CA ARG A 58 -1.68 11.44 13.34
C ARG A 58 -2.75 10.55 13.99
N ARG A 59 -3.24 10.98 15.15
CA ARG A 59 -4.35 10.36 15.86
C ARG A 59 -5.47 11.36 16.00
N ASP A 60 -6.69 10.90 15.80
CA ASP A 60 -7.91 11.67 15.88
C ASP A 60 -8.95 10.79 16.58
N PHE A 61 -9.58 11.28 17.64
CA PHE A 61 -10.58 10.52 18.37
C PHE A 61 -11.95 11.16 18.15
N ASP A 62 -12.88 10.35 17.65
CA ASP A 62 -14.28 10.70 17.55
C ASP A 62 -14.99 10.20 18.82
N GLY A 63 -15.44 11.16 19.64
CA GLY A 63 -16.10 10.86 20.90
C GLY A 63 -17.57 10.44 20.76
N ASP A 64 -18.21 10.76 19.62
CA ASP A 64 -19.59 10.37 19.36
C ASP A 64 -19.67 8.90 18.92
N ASP A 65 -18.73 8.50 18.06
CA ASP A 65 -18.64 7.12 17.55
C ASP A 65 -17.72 6.21 18.39
N GLU A 66 -17.01 6.76 19.38
CA GLU A 66 -16.00 6.06 20.20
C GLU A 66 -14.92 5.36 19.35
N VAL A 67 -14.43 6.05 18.31
CA VAL A 67 -13.44 5.53 17.36
C VAL A 67 -12.18 6.38 17.35
N GLU A 68 -11.03 5.73 17.55
CA GLU A 68 -9.72 6.33 17.27
C GLU A 68 -9.31 6.05 15.82
N THR A 69 -9.05 7.11 15.06
CA THR A 69 -8.48 7.03 13.71
C THR A 69 -6.98 7.35 13.75
N ILE A 70 -6.17 6.40 13.31
CA ILE A 70 -4.72 6.53 13.21
C ILE A 70 -4.35 6.57 11.73
N SER A 71 -3.76 7.70 11.30
CA SER A 71 -3.35 7.91 9.90
C SER A 71 -1.86 8.21 9.80
N GLN A 72 -1.19 7.63 8.81
CA GLN A 72 0.23 7.81 8.59
C GLN A 72 0.59 7.85 7.12
N SER A 73 1.47 8.78 6.75
CA SER A 73 2.06 8.80 5.40
C SER A 73 3.05 7.65 5.25
N VAL A 74 2.96 6.91 4.16
CA VAL A 74 3.81 5.76 3.87
C VAL A 74 4.40 5.89 2.47
N GLN A 75 5.65 5.45 2.32
CA GLN A 75 6.26 5.22 1.02
C GLN A 75 6.55 3.73 0.83
N ALA A 76 5.99 3.14 -0.22
CA ALA A 76 6.23 1.76 -0.62
C ALA A 76 7.13 1.71 -1.87
N THR A 77 8.03 0.74 -1.89
CA THR A 77 8.80 0.37 -3.06
C THR A 77 8.14 -0.83 -3.72
N ILE A 78 7.66 -0.65 -4.94
CA ILE A 78 6.96 -1.66 -5.72
C ILE A 78 7.86 -2.12 -6.86
N SER A 79 8.13 -3.42 -6.95
CA SER A 79 8.83 -3.99 -8.09
C SER A 79 7.84 -4.40 -9.17
N VAL A 80 8.09 -3.94 -10.40
CA VAL A 80 7.36 -4.33 -11.60
C VAL A 80 8.31 -5.14 -12.46
N ASN A 81 7.93 -6.37 -12.80
CA ASN A 81 8.69 -7.22 -13.71
C ASN A 81 7.87 -7.48 -14.97
N ALA A 82 8.51 -7.38 -16.13
CA ALA A 82 7.96 -7.79 -17.42
C ALA A 82 8.64 -9.08 -17.86
N TYR A 83 7.85 -9.96 -18.48
CA TYR A 83 8.27 -11.24 -19.03
C TYR A 83 7.73 -11.40 -20.46
N GLY A 84 8.35 -12.29 -21.22
CA GLY A 84 7.94 -12.63 -22.59
C GLY A 84 8.50 -11.67 -23.64
N THR A 85 8.12 -11.90 -24.90
CA THR A 85 8.68 -11.17 -26.04
C THR A 85 8.56 -9.66 -25.89
N ASN A 86 9.65 -8.93 -26.13
CA ASN A 86 9.77 -7.48 -25.99
C ASN A 86 9.59 -6.96 -24.55
N ALA A 87 9.91 -7.74 -23.52
CA ALA A 87 9.78 -7.33 -22.11
C ALA A 87 10.46 -5.98 -21.82
N LEU A 88 11.65 -5.75 -22.38
CA LEU A 88 12.38 -4.50 -22.20
C LEU A 88 11.66 -3.29 -22.81
N ALA A 89 11.10 -3.43 -24.02
CA ALA A 89 10.36 -2.37 -24.68
C ALA A 89 9.05 -2.07 -23.94
N LEU A 90 8.35 -3.11 -23.48
CA LEU A 90 7.15 -2.99 -22.65
C LEU A 90 7.46 -2.22 -21.36
N MET A 91 8.56 -2.53 -20.67
CA MET A 91 8.94 -1.85 -19.44
C MET A 91 9.31 -0.38 -19.67
N ARG A 92 10.01 -0.07 -20.76
CA ARG A 92 10.29 1.33 -21.15
C ARG A 92 9.00 2.11 -21.42
N LYS A 93 8.03 1.50 -22.11
CA LYS A 93 6.71 2.08 -22.32
C LYS A 93 6.00 2.32 -20.98
N ALA A 94 5.99 1.34 -20.08
CA ALA A 94 5.41 1.43 -18.74
C ALA A 94 5.96 2.63 -17.96
N ARG A 95 7.29 2.80 -17.94
CA ARG A 95 7.97 3.92 -17.28
C ARG A 95 7.47 5.28 -17.79
N MET A 96 7.24 5.41 -19.10
CA MET A 96 6.78 6.66 -19.70
C MET A 96 5.29 6.92 -19.43
N VAL A 97 4.42 5.92 -19.60
CA VAL A 97 2.97 6.11 -19.43
C VAL A 97 2.58 6.36 -17.97
N LEU A 98 3.31 5.81 -17.00
CA LEU A 98 3.09 6.09 -15.58
C LEU A 98 3.32 7.56 -15.23
N ARG A 99 4.27 8.23 -15.91
CA ARG A 99 4.57 9.65 -15.73
C ARG A 99 3.68 10.58 -16.57
N SER A 100 2.84 10.02 -17.44
CA SER A 100 1.89 10.82 -18.22
C SER A 100 0.85 11.47 -17.33
N SER A 101 0.25 12.58 -17.78
CA SER A 101 -0.86 13.23 -17.08
C SER A 101 -2.02 12.28 -16.80
N ARG A 102 -2.30 11.35 -17.72
CA ARG A 102 -3.31 10.30 -17.54
C ARG A 102 -2.93 9.34 -16.40
N GLY A 103 -1.68 8.88 -16.36
CA GLY A 103 -1.15 8.03 -15.30
C GLY A 103 -1.22 8.71 -13.93
N LEU A 104 -0.67 9.92 -13.82
CA LEU A 104 -0.68 10.70 -12.58
C LEU A 104 -2.09 11.01 -12.07
N SER A 105 -3.00 11.37 -12.98
CA SER A 105 -4.40 11.64 -12.62
C SER A 105 -5.13 10.38 -12.15
N ALA A 106 -4.84 9.23 -12.76
CA ALA A 106 -5.43 7.97 -12.34
C ALA A 106 -4.94 7.53 -10.95
N MET A 107 -3.65 7.66 -10.66
CA MET A 107 -3.10 7.35 -9.33
C MET A 107 -3.72 8.24 -8.24
N ARG A 108 -3.88 9.55 -8.51
CA ARG A 108 -4.56 10.47 -7.58
C ARG A 108 -5.99 10.02 -7.24
N ARG A 109 -6.76 9.54 -8.23
CA ARG A 109 -8.10 8.99 -7.99
C ARG A 109 -8.07 7.74 -7.10
N GLN A 110 -7.01 6.95 -7.20
CA GLN A 110 -6.77 5.77 -6.37
C GLN A 110 -6.07 6.09 -5.03
N ARG A 111 -5.95 7.38 -4.68
CA ARG A 111 -5.37 7.86 -3.41
C ARG A 111 -3.90 7.48 -3.16
N PHE A 112 -3.14 7.26 -4.23
CA PHE A 112 -1.68 7.13 -4.15
C PHE A 112 -0.97 8.00 -5.19
N GLY A 113 0.30 8.27 -4.94
CA GLY A 113 1.13 9.15 -5.77
C GLY A 113 2.42 8.46 -6.20
N LEU A 114 2.84 8.68 -7.45
CA LEU A 114 4.14 8.24 -7.93
C LEU A 114 5.21 9.24 -7.50
N VAL A 115 6.16 8.78 -6.69
CA VAL A 115 7.29 9.57 -6.20
C VAL A 115 8.48 9.45 -7.17
N LEU A 116 8.81 8.21 -7.53
CA LEU A 116 9.96 7.93 -8.38
C LEU A 116 9.68 6.70 -9.25
N THR A 117 10.19 6.72 -10.47
CA THR A 117 10.40 5.49 -11.25
C THR A 117 11.90 5.24 -11.36
N GLY A 118 12.33 4.08 -10.92
CA GLY A 118 13.72 3.64 -11.04
C GLY A 118 14.12 3.40 -12.50
N ASP A 119 15.35 2.90 -12.65
CA ASP A 119 15.88 2.53 -13.95
C ASP A 119 15.27 1.22 -14.44
N VAL A 120 15.16 1.11 -15.76
CA VAL A 120 14.73 -0.13 -16.42
C VAL A 120 15.95 -1.03 -16.56
N ARG A 121 15.93 -2.15 -15.85
CA ARG A 121 16.97 -3.19 -15.91
C ARG A 121 16.55 -4.26 -16.91
N ASN A 122 17.44 -4.58 -17.85
CA ASN A 122 17.30 -5.75 -18.72
C ASN A 122 17.86 -6.96 -17.96
N LEU A 123 17.02 -7.96 -17.72
CA LEU A 123 17.34 -9.18 -17.00
C LEU A 123 17.17 -10.42 -17.90
N SER A 124 17.06 -10.23 -19.22
CA SER A 124 16.95 -11.33 -20.16
C SER A 124 18.15 -12.27 -20.05
N ALA A 125 17.89 -13.57 -20.05
CA ALA A 125 18.91 -14.58 -19.86
C ALA A 125 18.55 -15.88 -20.61
N VAL A 126 19.56 -16.71 -20.84
CA VAL A 126 19.35 -18.08 -21.28
C VAL A 126 18.93 -18.91 -20.07
N VAL A 127 17.76 -19.55 -20.13
CA VAL A 127 17.22 -20.43 -19.10
C VAL A 127 16.98 -21.81 -19.72
N GLY A 128 17.78 -22.80 -19.31
CA GLY A 128 17.76 -24.12 -19.94
C GLY A 128 18.16 -24.05 -21.42
N ALA A 129 17.25 -24.45 -22.31
CA ALA A 129 17.45 -24.41 -23.76
C ALA A 129 16.79 -23.19 -24.45
N GLY A 130 16.13 -22.30 -23.69
CA GLY A 130 15.38 -21.15 -24.22
C GLY A 130 15.96 -19.81 -23.80
N GLN A 131 15.62 -18.76 -24.55
CA GLN A 131 15.82 -17.37 -24.14
C GLN A 131 14.60 -16.91 -23.36
N GLU A 132 14.80 -16.44 -22.13
CA GLU A 132 13.77 -15.76 -21.35
C GLU A 132 14.02 -14.26 -21.45
N GLU A 133 13.08 -13.54 -22.05
CA GLU A 133 13.09 -12.09 -22.02
C GLU A 133 12.50 -11.57 -20.71
N ARG A 134 13.28 -10.76 -19.98
CA ARG A 134 12.86 -10.19 -18.70
C ARG A 134 13.34 -8.76 -18.55
N ALA A 135 12.48 -7.91 -18.00
CA ALA A 135 12.87 -6.57 -17.59
C ALA A 135 12.24 -6.21 -16.25
N GLN A 136 12.90 -5.33 -15.50
CA GLN A 136 12.45 -4.92 -14.17
C GLN A 136 12.59 -3.41 -13.99
N MET A 137 11.67 -2.80 -13.27
CA MET A 137 11.86 -1.48 -12.67
C MET A 137 11.24 -1.45 -11.28
N ASP A 138 11.74 -0.57 -10.42
CA ASP A 138 11.10 -0.30 -9.14
C ASP A 138 10.40 1.06 -9.17
N LEU A 139 9.26 1.14 -8.51
CA LEU A 139 8.45 2.34 -8.35
C LEU A 139 8.44 2.71 -6.87
N THR A 140 8.64 3.98 -6.56
CA THR A 140 8.37 4.50 -5.22
C THR A 140 7.02 5.18 -5.24
N ILE A 141 6.09 4.71 -4.41
CA ILE A 141 4.72 5.20 -4.32
C ILE A 141 4.48 5.74 -2.92
N SER A 142 3.83 6.90 -2.82
CA SER A 142 3.36 7.47 -1.55
C SER A 142 1.85 7.31 -1.40
N TYR A 143 1.39 6.93 -0.22
CA TYR A 143 -0.03 6.85 0.12
C TYR A 143 -0.22 7.13 1.62
N THR A 144 -1.46 7.34 2.04
CA THR A 144 -1.82 7.43 3.46
C THR A 144 -2.41 6.10 3.91
N HIS A 145 -1.78 5.49 4.90
CA HIS A 145 -2.32 4.31 5.57
C HIS A 145 -3.16 4.76 6.76
N THR A 146 -4.43 4.32 6.79
CA THR A 146 -5.35 4.66 7.87
C THR A 146 -5.91 3.39 8.49
N VAL A 147 -5.89 3.33 9.81
CA VAL A 147 -6.47 2.30 10.66
C VAL A 147 -7.44 2.97 11.63
N THR A 148 -8.59 2.36 11.86
CA THR A 148 -9.54 2.76 12.90
C THR A 148 -9.57 1.70 13.99
N VAL A 149 -9.68 2.12 15.23
CA VAL A 149 -9.70 1.27 16.42
C VAL A 149 -10.88 1.69 17.28
N GLY A 150 -11.72 0.75 17.69
CA GLY A 150 -12.77 1.04 18.67
C GLY A 150 -12.15 1.38 20.03
N GLN A 151 -12.47 2.56 20.55
CA GLN A 151 -11.94 3.07 21.82
C GLN A 151 -13.12 3.55 22.69
N PRO A 152 -13.68 2.65 23.52
CA PRO A 152 -14.84 2.98 24.34
C PRO A 152 -14.51 4.06 25.37
N ARG A 153 -15.48 4.95 25.64
CA ARG A 153 -15.33 6.02 26.62
C ARG A 153 -15.21 5.45 28.02
N ILE A 154 -14.40 6.09 28.86
CA ILE A 154 -14.35 5.79 30.29
C ILE A 154 -15.57 6.45 30.93
N VAL A 155 -16.63 5.69 31.14
CA VAL A 155 -17.87 6.17 31.77
C VAL A 155 -17.66 6.44 33.26
N SER A 156 -16.84 5.64 33.93
CA SER A 156 -16.53 5.81 35.35
C SER A 156 -15.16 5.29 35.72
N ALA A 157 -14.50 5.96 36.67
CA ALA A 157 -13.24 5.50 37.25
C ALA A 157 -13.28 5.55 38.79
N PRO A 158 -12.82 4.49 39.48
CA PRO A 158 -12.66 4.53 40.93
C PRO A 158 -11.43 5.36 41.30
N ILE A 159 -11.62 6.35 42.17
CA ILE A 159 -10.52 7.13 42.76
C ILE A 159 -10.33 6.67 44.20
N THR A 160 -9.12 6.19 44.51
CA THR A 160 -8.71 5.88 45.89
C THR A 160 -7.76 6.97 46.40
N ALA A 161 -8.19 7.74 47.39
CA ALA A 161 -7.33 8.70 48.09
C ALA A 161 -6.81 8.09 49.40
N ARG A 162 -5.48 8.15 49.62
CA ARG A 162 -4.85 7.79 50.90
C ARG A 162 -4.24 9.04 51.53
N THR A 163 -4.63 9.34 52.76
CA THR A 163 -4.01 10.41 53.56
C THR A 163 -2.91 9.85 54.47
N ASP A 164 -2.05 10.74 54.96
CA ASP A 164 -1.05 10.50 56.01
C ASP A 164 -1.64 9.95 57.32
N THR A 165 -2.93 10.21 57.56
CA THR A 165 -3.74 9.70 58.67
C THR A 165 -4.35 8.31 58.43
N GLY A 166 -4.08 7.68 57.28
CA GLY A 166 -4.51 6.31 56.98
C GLY A 166 -5.95 6.17 56.47
N ILE A 167 -6.67 7.27 56.22
CA ILE A 167 -8.01 7.22 55.65
C ILE A 167 -7.91 6.85 54.17
N VAL A 168 -8.56 5.75 53.80
CA VAL A 168 -8.74 5.30 52.42
C VAL A 168 -10.19 5.58 52.04
N ARG A 169 -10.41 6.49 51.08
CA ARG A 169 -11.75 6.75 50.55
C ARG A 169 -11.79 6.38 49.08
N GLU A 170 -12.72 5.51 48.72
CA GLU A 170 -13.04 5.14 47.35
C GLU A 170 -14.29 5.90 46.91
N THR A 171 -14.19 6.63 45.81
CA THR A 171 -15.32 7.31 45.17
C THR A 171 -15.30 6.99 43.68
N ILE A 172 -16.45 6.66 43.12
CA ILE A 172 -16.61 6.51 41.67
C ILE A 172 -16.90 7.89 41.09
N VAL A 173 -16.04 8.35 40.20
CA VAL A 173 -16.30 9.55 39.39
C VAL A 173 -16.84 9.08 38.05
N SER A 174 -18.01 9.60 37.67
CA SER A 174 -18.68 9.28 36.41
C SER A 174 -18.96 10.57 35.63
N GLU A 175 -18.71 10.55 34.32
CA GLU A 175 -19.15 11.62 33.42
C GLU A 175 -20.67 11.54 33.23
N THR A 176 -21.37 12.68 33.38
CA THR A 176 -22.83 12.80 33.20
C THR A 176 -23.18 13.00 31.73
#